data_AF-A0A365XSX0-F1
#
_entry.id   AF-A0A365XSX0-F1
#
_cell.length_a   1.000
_cell.length_b   1.000
_cell.length_c   1.000
_cell.angle_alpha   90.00
_cell.angle_beta   90.00
_cell.angle_gamma   90.00
#
_symmetry.space_group_name_H-M   'P 1'
#
loop_
_entity.id
_entity.type
_entity.pdbx_description
1 polymer ?
#
loop_
_entity_poly.entity_id
_entity_poly.type
_entity_poly.pdbx_seq_one_letter_code
_entity_poly.pdbx_strand_id
1 'polypeptide(L)'
;MNRKNKRIRLYAILLLAELLGGCYKEEQYPVKAVFSIQVENNNYSVPVQVNISNNTTGAETFSWSFEGGNPATSAKKDPGTIVYNNPGNYILKLIAGNRYGGIDSMTIPIKVDADVEPGFTCTNAQSWFPPVTCQLNNITKGADRYEWTFEGGEPASSTQMQPGNVVFRQPGKHKITLKAGNGRVSFTRDTTITVLPDLVADFSIAWPASNDDKQVPFNVITVNKCISATSYNWSFTGGAPAISTDQAPSVLYNTPGIYTLSLTAANDKKSVVATKTITVLPNTHLYTFTDIRLGINTAQNTIGSYFSSVLGKVLKSGEVTAANGSQIDFCYFGLNNGFNYNKIISPDSVQLYTFSAIPNAINIQVINKQESCGCGVNFSVADFDSMTDDTPLRMLNISQSIAGLAEFDNTVPRVVLFKTSDGRKGAVKIKQFVNAGQQSYILCDIKITKP
;
A
#
# COMPACT_ATOMS: atom_id res chain seq x y z
N MET A 1 -43.04 -114.37 57.25
CA MET A 1 -43.31 -112.99 57.74
C MET A 1 -42.09 -112.12 57.43
N ASN A 2 -42.10 -110.96 56.79
CA ASN A 2 -43.17 -110.06 56.36
C ASN A 2 -42.72 -109.38 55.04
N ARG A 3 -43.43 -109.65 53.93
CA ARG A 3 -43.09 -109.19 52.55
C ARG A 3 -43.11 -107.66 52.38
N LYS A 4 -43.70 -106.91 53.32
CA LYS A 4 -43.75 -105.44 53.35
C LYS A 4 -42.40 -104.78 53.73
N ASN A 5 -41.67 -105.34 54.70
CA ASN A 5 -40.37 -104.78 55.14
C ASN A 5 -39.21 -105.04 54.17
N LYS A 6 -39.30 -106.10 53.35
CA LYS A 6 -38.29 -106.37 52.29
C LYS A 6 -38.39 -105.38 51.13
N ARG A 7 -39.60 -104.97 50.72
CA ARG A 7 -39.79 -103.96 49.66
C ARG A 7 -39.37 -102.57 50.13
N ILE A 8 -39.74 -102.16 51.35
CA ILE A 8 -39.34 -100.84 51.90
C ILE A 8 -37.83 -100.76 52.13
N ARG A 9 -37.16 -101.83 52.59
CA ARG A 9 -35.69 -101.87 52.67
C ARG A 9 -35.03 -101.89 51.29
N LEU A 10 -35.60 -102.56 50.29
CA LEU A 10 -35.05 -102.56 48.93
C LEU A 10 -35.23 -101.21 48.23
N TYR A 11 -36.37 -100.53 48.43
CA TYR A 11 -36.59 -99.15 47.94
C TYR A 11 -35.75 -98.13 48.71
N ALA A 12 -35.56 -98.27 50.03
CA ALA A 12 -34.66 -97.42 50.79
C ALA A 12 -33.19 -97.63 50.41
N ILE A 13 -32.78 -98.85 50.07
CA ILE A 13 -31.42 -99.14 49.58
C ILE A 13 -31.24 -98.67 48.12
N LEU A 14 -32.27 -98.73 47.26
CA LEU A 14 -32.22 -98.17 45.90
C LEU A 14 -32.22 -96.63 45.90
N LEU A 15 -33.02 -95.96 46.75
CA LEU A 15 -33.05 -94.50 46.84
C LEU A 15 -31.76 -93.94 47.49
N LEU A 16 -31.17 -94.68 48.44
CA LEU A 16 -29.85 -94.37 49.01
C LEU A 16 -28.71 -94.65 48.00
N ALA A 17 -28.87 -95.62 47.09
CA ALA A 17 -27.92 -95.89 46.02
C ALA A 17 -28.02 -94.88 44.86
N GLU A 18 -29.20 -94.34 44.56
CA GLU A 18 -29.37 -93.23 43.61
C GLU A 18 -28.88 -91.89 44.19
N LEU A 19 -28.93 -91.72 45.52
CA LEU A 19 -28.35 -90.55 46.20
C LEU A 19 -26.82 -90.64 46.42
N LEU A 20 -26.21 -91.81 46.29
CA LEU A 20 -24.77 -92.03 46.49
C LEU A 20 -24.01 -92.39 45.20
N GLY A 21 -24.70 -92.53 44.06
CA GLY A 21 -24.13 -92.87 42.75
C GLY A 21 -23.81 -91.67 41.84
N GLY A 22 -24.11 -90.44 42.28
CA GLY A 22 -23.71 -89.23 41.58
C GLY A 22 -22.25 -88.88 41.87
N CYS A 23 -21.30 -89.69 41.40
CA CYS A 23 -19.91 -89.24 41.30
C CYS A 23 -19.85 -88.22 40.16
N TYR A 24 -20.25 -86.97 40.45
CA TYR A 24 -19.91 -85.84 39.58
C TYR A 24 -18.39 -85.77 39.56
N LYS A 25 -17.79 -86.32 38.51
CA LYS A 25 -16.38 -86.11 38.21
C LYS A 25 -16.26 -84.61 37.94
N GLU A 26 -15.73 -83.86 38.92
CA GLU A 26 -15.45 -82.44 38.74
C GLU A 26 -14.46 -82.30 37.59
N GLU A 27 -14.96 -81.93 36.41
CA GLU A 27 -14.12 -81.60 35.27
C GLU A 27 -13.51 -80.22 35.57
N GLN A 28 -12.25 -80.24 36.01
CA GLN A 28 -11.47 -79.04 36.23
C GLN A 28 -11.29 -78.31 34.89
N TYR A 29 -12.07 -77.25 34.67
CA TYR A 29 -11.84 -76.36 33.53
C TYR A 29 -10.62 -75.47 33.85
N PRO A 30 -9.48 -75.64 33.16
CA PRO A 30 -8.32 -74.81 33.40
C PRO A 30 -8.67 -73.34 33.08
N VAL A 31 -8.19 -72.43 33.92
CA VAL A 31 -8.30 -70.99 33.62
C VAL A 31 -7.46 -70.71 32.37
N LYS A 32 -8.06 -70.04 31.40
CA LYS A 32 -7.38 -69.55 30.21
C LYS A 32 -7.65 -68.06 30.05
N ALA A 33 -6.70 -67.24 30.46
CA ALA A 33 -6.77 -65.79 30.38
C ALA A 33 -6.64 -65.34 28.93
N VAL A 34 -7.70 -64.75 28.38
CA VAL A 34 -7.72 -64.23 27.01
C VAL A 34 -8.48 -62.92 26.98
N PHE A 35 -7.85 -61.88 26.47
CA PHE A 35 -8.53 -60.63 26.15
C PHE A 35 -7.95 -60.02 24.87
N SER A 36 -8.73 -59.14 24.27
CA SER A 36 -8.30 -58.31 23.14
C SER A 36 -8.55 -56.85 23.46
N ILE A 37 -7.81 -55.97 22.79
CA ILE A 37 -7.98 -54.53 22.89
C ILE A 37 -8.41 -53.97 21.53
N GLN A 38 -9.21 -52.92 21.57
CA GLN A 38 -9.51 -52.09 20.42
C GLN A 38 -9.31 -50.63 20.81
N VAL A 39 -8.42 -49.95 20.10
CA VAL A 39 -8.26 -48.50 20.24
C VAL A 39 -9.39 -47.80 19.49
N GLU A 40 -10.10 -46.92 20.18
CA GLU A 40 -11.22 -46.20 19.60
C GLU A 40 -10.76 -45.38 18.38
N ASN A 41 -11.47 -45.53 17.26
CA ASN A 41 -11.15 -44.89 15.96
C ASN A 41 -9.73 -45.14 15.43
N ASN A 42 -9.01 -46.14 15.95
CA ASN A 42 -7.57 -46.32 15.71
C ASN A 42 -6.73 -45.06 16.04
N ASN A 43 -7.19 -44.21 16.97
CA ASN A 43 -6.43 -43.03 17.41
C ASN A 43 -5.46 -43.39 18.54
N TYR A 44 -4.18 -43.48 18.22
CA TYR A 44 -3.11 -43.78 19.18
C TYR A 44 -2.43 -42.53 19.76
N SER A 45 -2.90 -41.31 19.44
CA SER A 45 -2.36 -40.07 20.02
C SER A 45 -3.17 -39.67 21.25
N VAL A 46 -2.50 -39.19 22.30
CA VAL A 46 -3.18 -38.81 23.55
C VAL A 46 -4.32 -37.80 23.33
N PRO A 47 -5.47 -37.95 24.01
CA PRO A 47 -5.85 -39.08 24.87
C PRO A 47 -6.27 -40.32 24.07
N VAL A 48 -5.73 -41.49 24.43
CA VAL A 48 -6.06 -42.78 23.79
C VAL A 48 -7.10 -43.53 24.62
N GLN A 49 -8.22 -43.89 23.98
CA GLN A 49 -9.26 -44.72 24.59
C GLN A 49 -9.14 -46.18 24.12
N VAL A 50 -9.00 -47.10 25.06
CA VAL A 50 -8.84 -48.53 24.81
C VAL A 50 -10.04 -49.28 25.35
N ASN A 51 -10.79 -49.91 24.45
CA ASN A 51 -11.89 -50.80 24.79
C ASN A 51 -11.35 -52.23 24.93
N ILE A 52 -11.69 -52.90 26.03
CA ILE A 52 -11.22 -54.25 26.36
C ILE A 52 -12.36 -55.25 26.15
N SER A 53 -12.09 -56.33 25.44
CA SER A 53 -13.00 -57.48 25.33
C SER A 53 -12.40 -58.69 26.04
N ASN A 54 -13.01 -59.11 27.14
CA ASN A 54 -12.56 -60.24 27.92
C ASN A 54 -13.21 -61.55 27.44
N ASN A 55 -12.38 -62.44 26.87
CA ASN A 55 -12.78 -63.76 26.36
C ASN A 55 -12.23 -64.90 27.23
N THR A 56 -11.88 -64.60 28.49
CA THR A 56 -11.32 -65.57 29.45
C THR A 56 -12.34 -66.65 29.79
N THR A 57 -11.90 -67.91 29.82
CA THR A 57 -12.71 -69.07 30.20
C THR A 57 -12.20 -69.71 31.50
N GLY A 58 -13.10 -70.33 32.27
CA GLY A 58 -12.75 -71.08 33.48
C GLY A 58 -12.41 -70.23 34.71
N ALA A 59 -12.46 -68.90 34.62
CA ALA A 59 -12.17 -67.97 35.72
C ALA A 59 -13.42 -67.46 36.45
N GLU A 60 -13.28 -67.24 37.76
CA GLU A 60 -14.26 -66.62 38.65
C GLU A 60 -13.76 -65.26 39.20
N THR A 61 -12.44 -65.03 39.24
CA THR A 61 -11.80 -63.81 39.72
C THR A 61 -10.95 -63.17 38.62
N PHE A 62 -10.89 -61.83 38.63
CA PHE A 62 -10.14 -61.03 37.65
C PHE A 62 -9.35 -59.95 38.38
N SER A 63 -8.10 -59.74 37.97
CA SER A 63 -7.25 -58.65 38.45
C SER A 63 -6.56 -58.01 37.25
N TRP A 64 -6.98 -56.79 36.94
CA TRP A 64 -6.45 -55.99 35.85
C TRP A 64 -5.46 -54.97 36.37
N SER A 65 -4.37 -54.77 35.61
CA SER A 65 -3.44 -53.67 35.77
C SER A 65 -3.23 -52.99 34.41
N PHE A 66 -3.40 -51.68 34.39
CA PHE A 66 -3.26 -50.81 33.22
C PHE A 66 -2.20 -49.76 33.55
N GLU A 67 -0.94 -50.08 33.27
CA GLU A 67 0.18 -49.19 33.58
C GLU A 67 -0.04 -47.83 32.93
N GLY A 68 -0.13 -46.74 33.71
CA GLY A 68 -0.37 -45.39 33.16
C GLY A 68 -1.79 -45.13 32.62
N GLY A 69 -2.69 -46.11 32.70
CA GLY A 69 -4.09 -45.97 32.30
C GLY A 69 -4.98 -45.43 33.42
N ASN A 70 -6.11 -44.85 33.05
CA ASN A 70 -7.18 -44.45 33.97
C ASN A 70 -8.49 -45.17 33.60
N PRO A 71 -9.07 -46.02 34.49
CA PRO A 71 -8.52 -46.42 35.78
C PRO A 71 -7.24 -47.27 35.64
N ALA A 72 -6.36 -47.26 36.66
CA ALA A 72 -5.08 -48.00 36.64
C ALA A 72 -5.23 -49.50 36.96
N THR A 73 -6.34 -49.89 37.60
CA THR A 73 -6.64 -51.28 37.96
C THR A 73 -8.14 -51.55 37.92
N SER A 74 -8.54 -52.82 37.80
CA SER A 74 -9.94 -53.24 37.93
C SER A 74 -10.04 -54.68 38.43
N ALA A 75 -11.11 -54.99 39.16
CA ALA A 75 -11.47 -56.36 39.56
C ALA A 75 -12.71 -56.90 38.82
N LYS A 76 -13.30 -56.09 37.92
CA LYS A 76 -14.48 -56.48 37.15
C LYS A 76 -14.09 -57.46 36.04
N LYS A 77 -15.00 -58.37 35.69
CA LYS A 77 -14.88 -59.20 34.49
C LYS A 77 -14.66 -58.32 33.25
N ASP A 78 -15.46 -57.27 33.12
CA ASP A 78 -15.36 -56.28 32.06
C ASP A 78 -14.90 -54.93 32.66
N PRO A 79 -13.64 -54.51 32.42
CA PRO A 79 -13.08 -53.32 33.05
C PRO A 79 -13.56 -51.99 32.44
N GLY A 80 -14.24 -52.04 31.29
CA GLY A 80 -14.69 -50.85 30.56
C GLY A 80 -13.58 -50.22 29.70
N THR A 81 -13.76 -48.95 29.35
CA THR A 81 -12.79 -48.16 28.58
C THR A 81 -11.67 -47.65 29.47
N ILE A 82 -10.42 -47.82 29.02
CA ILE A 82 -9.22 -47.32 29.70
C ILE A 82 -8.65 -46.14 28.92
N VAL A 83 -8.40 -45.03 29.61
CA VAL A 83 -7.90 -43.79 29.00
C VAL A 83 -6.43 -43.58 29.34
N TYR A 84 -5.60 -43.32 28.33
CA TYR A 84 -4.20 -42.95 28.48
C TYR A 84 -4.00 -41.49 28.07
N ASN A 85 -3.66 -40.64 29.03
CA ASN A 85 -3.49 -39.19 28.82
C ASN A 85 -2.05 -38.77 28.55
N ASN A 86 -1.08 -39.67 28.72
CA ASN A 86 0.34 -39.40 28.54
C ASN A 86 0.94 -40.34 27.48
N PRO A 87 1.87 -39.86 26.64
CA PRO A 87 2.59 -40.71 25.71
C PRO A 87 3.51 -41.68 26.45
N GLY A 88 3.66 -42.88 25.92
CA GLY A 88 4.48 -43.93 26.53
C GLY A 88 4.22 -45.31 25.94
N ASN A 89 5.05 -46.25 26.37
CA ASN A 89 4.81 -47.67 26.15
C ASN A 89 4.24 -48.24 27.45
N TYR A 90 3.06 -48.83 27.39
CA TYR A 90 2.34 -49.34 28.54
C TYR A 90 1.99 -50.81 28.36
N ILE A 91 1.86 -51.54 29.46
CA ILE A 91 1.42 -52.94 29.45
C ILE A 91 0.06 -53.04 30.13
N LEU A 92 -0.90 -53.63 29.42
CA LEU A 92 -2.16 -54.07 29.99
C LEU A 92 -2.00 -55.52 30.43
N LYS A 93 -2.32 -55.83 31.69
CA LYS A 93 -2.19 -57.17 32.27
C LYS A 93 -3.50 -57.62 32.87
N LEU A 94 -3.91 -58.84 32.54
CA LEU A 94 -4.97 -59.58 33.22
C LEU A 94 -4.35 -60.76 33.97
N ILE A 95 -4.71 -60.93 35.24
CA ILE A 95 -4.56 -62.18 35.99
C ILE A 95 -5.96 -62.68 36.30
N ALA A 96 -6.28 -63.90 35.88
CA ALA A 96 -7.58 -64.52 36.10
C ALA A 96 -7.39 -65.79 36.94
N GLY A 97 -8.34 -66.07 37.84
CA GLY A 97 -8.28 -67.24 38.71
C GLY A 97 -9.63 -67.85 39.01
N ASN A 98 -9.65 -69.03 39.61
CA ASN A 98 -10.87 -69.68 40.10
C ASN A 98 -10.67 -70.27 41.51
N ARG A 99 -11.78 -70.62 42.18
CA ARG A 99 -11.76 -71.22 43.53
C ARG A 99 -11.00 -72.56 43.63
N TYR A 100 -10.70 -73.20 42.50
CA TYR A 100 -9.98 -74.47 42.43
C TYR A 100 -8.46 -74.30 42.31
N GLY A 101 -7.96 -73.07 42.41
CA GLY A 101 -6.53 -72.74 42.39
C GLY A 101 -5.94 -72.61 40.99
N GLY A 102 -6.76 -72.70 39.93
CA GLY A 102 -6.32 -72.38 38.57
C GLY A 102 -6.04 -70.88 38.46
N ILE A 103 -4.89 -70.51 37.89
CA ILE A 103 -4.48 -69.13 37.65
C ILE A 103 -3.85 -69.06 36.26
N ASP A 104 -4.21 -68.06 35.47
CA ASP A 104 -3.56 -67.74 34.21
C ASP A 104 -3.44 -66.22 34.03
N SER A 105 -2.55 -65.78 33.16
CA SER A 105 -2.35 -64.35 32.89
C SER A 105 -2.05 -64.06 31.43
N MET A 106 -2.51 -62.89 30.98
CA MET A 106 -2.22 -62.38 29.64
C MET A 106 -1.76 -60.93 29.73
N THR A 107 -0.85 -60.54 28.85
CA THR A 107 -0.38 -59.16 28.71
C THR A 107 -0.46 -58.70 27.28
N ILE A 108 -0.88 -57.45 27.05
CA ILE A 108 -0.84 -56.78 25.75
C ILE A 108 -0.11 -55.44 25.89
N PRO A 109 0.99 -55.21 25.15
CA PRO A 109 1.64 -53.91 25.11
C PRO A 109 0.84 -52.92 24.23
N ILE A 110 0.83 -51.65 24.61
CA ILE A 110 0.31 -50.55 23.80
C ILE A 110 1.33 -49.41 23.75
N LYS A 111 1.53 -48.84 22.55
CA LYS A 111 2.28 -47.59 22.35
C LYS A 111 1.30 -46.45 22.15
N VAL A 112 1.31 -45.51 23.10
CA VAL A 112 0.55 -44.27 23.09
C VAL A 112 1.48 -43.15 22.61
N ASP A 113 1.15 -42.55 21.47
CA ASP A 113 1.93 -41.47 20.88
C ASP A 113 1.51 -40.11 21.44
N ALA A 114 2.41 -39.13 21.37
CA ALA A 114 2.10 -37.76 21.76
C ALA A 114 1.15 -37.12 20.74
N ASP A 115 0.32 -36.19 21.22
CA ASP A 115 -0.49 -35.34 20.34
C ASP A 115 0.42 -34.44 19.49
N VAL A 116 0.11 -34.34 18.20
CA VAL A 116 0.94 -33.62 17.22
C VAL A 116 0.36 -32.24 16.98
N GLU A 117 1.09 -31.22 17.43
CA GLU A 117 0.70 -29.81 17.30
C GLU A 117 1.81 -29.06 16.53
N PRO A 118 1.72 -28.94 15.19
CA PRO A 118 2.71 -28.21 14.40
C PRO A 118 2.66 -26.72 14.70
N GLY A 119 3.82 -26.14 14.98
CA GLY A 119 3.95 -24.73 15.30
C GLY A 119 5.35 -24.21 14.98
N PHE A 120 5.41 -22.97 14.51
CA PHE A 120 6.66 -22.27 14.27
C PHE A 120 6.48 -20.76 14.29
N THR A 121 7.58 -20.02 14.41
CA THR A 121 7.62 -18.58 14.18
C THR A 121 8.61 -18.24 13.07
N CYS A 122 8.42 -17.08 12.43
CA CYS A 122 9.34 -16.49 11.47
C CYS A 122 9.69 -15.08 11.94
N THR A 123 10.96 -14.81 12.20
CA THR A 123 11.44 -13.48 12.59
C THR A 123 12.44 -12.94 11.58
N ASN A 124 12.58 -11.61 11.53
CA ASN A 124 13.55 -10.90 10.71
C ASN A 124 14.08 -9.72 11.52
N ALA A 125 15.41 -9.61 11.64
CA ALA A 125 16.05 -8.55 12.42
C ALA A 125 16.13 -7.20 11.66
N GLN A 126 15.90 -7.23 10.35
CA GLN A 126 15.94 -6.07 9.45
C GLN A 126 14.55 -5.74 8.92
N SER A 127 14.45 -4.81 7.96
CA SER A 127 13.21 -4.55 7.24
C SER A 127 12.77 -5.75 6.39
N TRP A 128 11.50 -5.70 5.99
CA TRP A 128 10.91 -6.65 5.05
C TRP A 128 11.13 -6.27 3.58
N PHE A 129 12.08 -5.39 3.27
CA PHE A 129 12.50 -5.14 1.89
C PHE A 129 13.33 -6.31 1.36
N PRO A 130 13.25 -6.61 0.05
CA PRO A 130 14.01 -7.71 -0.54
C PRO A 130 15.52 -7.41 -0.53
N PRO A 131 16.38 -8.40 -0.22
CA PRO A 131 16.03 -9.74 0.25
C PRO A 131 15.69 -9.79 1.76
N VAL A 132 14.65 -10.56 2.09
CA VAL A 132 14.24 -10.87 3.46
C VAL A 132 14.86 -12.18 3.89
N THR A 133 15.48 -12.22 5.06
CA THR A 133 15.94 -13.47 5.68
C THR A 133 15.02 -13.80 6.85
N CYS A 134 14.21 -14.84 6.69
CA CYS A 134 13.36 -15.38 7.74
C CYS A 134 14.18 -16.36 8.60
N GLN A 135 14.30 -16.05 9.88
CA GLN A 135 14.79 -16.97 10.90
C GLN A 135 13.60 -17.76 11.43
N LEU A 136 13.51 -19.03 11.05
CA LEU A 136 12.46 -19.92 11.53
C LEU A 136 12.79 -20.43 12.92
N ASN A 137 11.80 -20.64 13.77
CA ASN A 137 11.95 -21.35 15.03
C ASN A 137 10.82 -22.36 15.17
N ASN A 138 11.15 -23.65 15.17
CA ASN A 138 10.16 -24.71 15.31
C ASN A 138 9.75 -24.87 16.78
N ILE A 139 8.45 -24.78 17.06
CA ILE A 139 7.84 -24.97 18.39
C ILE A 139 6.83 -26.13 18.41
N THR A 140 6.94 -27.03 17.43
CA THR A 140 6.05 -28.18 17.26
C THR A 140 6.16 -29.14 18.42
N LYS A 141 5.02 -29.69 18.86
CA LYS A 141 4.94 -30.75 19.87
C LYS A 141 4.59 -32.09 19.24
N GLY A 142 5.13 -33.16 19.81
CA GLY A 142 4.73 -34.55 19.53
C GLY A 142 5.11 -35.12 18.16
N ALA A 143 5.83 -34.37 17.30
CA ALA A 143 6.30 -34.85 15.99
C ALA A 143 7.76 -35.32 16.02
N ASP A 144 8.10 -36.28 15.15
CA ASP A 144 9.47 -36.75 14.87
C ASP A 144 9.85 -36.65 13.38
N ARG A 145 8.90 -36.25 12.53
CA ARG A 145 9.07 -36.03 11.08
C ARG A 145 8.56 -34.66 10.69
N TYR A 146 9.31 -33.97 9.83
CA TYR A 146 9.02 -32.61 9.39
C TYR A 146 9.18 -32.49 7.87
N GLU A 147 8.26 -31.78 7.24
CA GLU A 147 8.29 -31.42 5.83
C GLU A 147 7.95 -29.93 5.72
N TRP A 148 8.95 -29.13 5.36
CA TRP A 148 8.81 -27.69 5.16
C TRP A 148 8.72 -27.35 3.68
N THR A 149 7.84 -26.41 3.34
CA THR A 149 7.79 -25.77 2.02
C THR A 149 7.81 -24.26 2.18
N PHE A 150 8.67 -23.60 1.40
CA PHE A 150 8.88 -22.16 1.41
C PHE A 150 8.61 -21.61 0.00
N GLU A 151 7.38 -21.15 -0.25
CA GLU A 151 6.98 -20.68 -1.57
C GLU A 151 7.79 -19.44 -1.97
N GLY A 152 8.64 -19.56 -3.00
CA GLY A 152 9.55 -18.51 -3.43
C GLY A 152 10.71 -18.22 -2.46
N GLY A 153 10.96 -19.12 -1.51
CA GLY A 153 12.10 -19.07 -0.59
C GLY A 153 13.31 -19.86 -1.08
N GLU A 154 14.49 -19.47 -0.62
CA GLU A 154 15.76 -20.18 -0.82
C GLU A 154 16.32 -20.63 0.56
N PRO A 155 16.45 -21.95 0.83
CA PRO A 155 15.99 -23.07 -0.01
C PRO A 155 14.46 -23.12 -0.13
N ALA A 156 13.93 -23.87 -1.10
CA ALA A 156 12.48 -24.00 -1.33
C ALA A 156 11.78 -24.99 -0.37
N SER A 157 12.55 -25.87 0.28
CA SER A 157 12.03 -26.90 1.20
C SER A 157 13.10 -27.37 2.19
N SER A 158 12.69 -28.04 3.26
CA SER A 158 13.58 -28.72 4.20
C SER A 158 12.86 -29.87 4.91
N THR A 159 13.60 -30.87 5.38
CA THR A 159 13.09 -31.95 6.23
C THR A 159 13.71 -31.95 7.63
N GLN A 160 14.53 -30.95 7.94
CA GLN A 160 15.13 -30.80 9.27
C GLN A 160 14.08 -30.32 10.27
N MET A 161 14.22 -30.75 11.54
CA MET A 161 13.42 -30.19 12.64
C MET A 161 13.57 -28.67 12.70
N GLN A 162 14.78 -28.17 12.48
CA GLN A 162 15.11 -26.75 12.44
C GLN A 162 15.70 -26.42 11.06
N PRO A 163 14.94 -25.82 10.13
CA PRO A 163 15.33 -25.69 8.71
C PRO A 163 16.40 -24.60 8.43
N GLY A 164 16.84 -23.86 9.45
CA GLY A 164 17.79 -22.75 9.31
C GLY A 164 17.15 -21.47 8.77
N ASN A 165 17.96 -20.64 8.11
CA ASN A 165 17.51 -19.38 7.50
C ASN A 165 16.92 -19.61 6.11
N VAL A 166 15.83 -18.92 5.81
CA VAL A 166 15.20 -18.94 4.47
C VAL A 166 15.17 -17.54 3.89
N VAL A 167 15.65 -17.38 2.66
CA VAL A 167 15.77 -16.09 1.99
C VAL A 167 14.67 -15.91 0.94
N PHE A 168 13.95 -14.79 1.00
CA PHE A 168 12.92 -14.40 0.03
C PHE A 168 13.37 -13.13 -0.72
N ARG A 169 13.57 -13.24 -2.03
CA ARG A 169 14.15 -12.17 -2.86
C ARG A 169 13.12 -11.37 -3.65
N GLN A 170 11.97 -11.97 -3.91
CA GLN A 170 10.92 -11.35 -4.72
C GLN A 170 9.92 -10.62 -3.82
N PRO A 171 9.40 -9.46 -4.22
CA PRO A 171 8.27 -8.83 -3.55
C PRO A 171 7.00 -9.69 -3.61
N GLY A 172 6.16 -9.58 -2.59
CA GLY A 172 4.85 -10.23 -2.56
C GLY A 172 4.63 -11.10 -1.33
N LYS A 173 3.55 -11.88 -1.37
CA LYS A 173 3.19 -12.80 -0.31
C LYS A 173 3.89 -14.13 -0.53
N HIS A 174 4.51 -14.66 0.52
CA HIS A 174 5.19 -15.96 0.49
C HIS A 174 4.63 -16.86 1.59
N LYS A 175 4.13 -18.02 1.20
CA LYS A 175 3.59 -19.01 2.14
C LYS A 175 4.70 -19.92 2.65
N ILE A 176 4.73 -20.09 3.97
CA ILE A 176 5.56 -21.05 4.68
C ILE A 176 4.63 -22.12 5.24
N THR A 177 4.89 -23.36 4.89
CA THR A 177 4.11 -24.53 5.30
C THR A 177 5.00 -25.50 6.06
N LEU A 178 4.59 -25.88 7.26
CA LEU A 178 5.16 -26.98 8.03
C LEU A 178 4.14 -28.09 8.12
N LYS A 179 4.47 -29.26 7.61
CA LYS A 179 3.78 -30.51 7.91
C LYS A 179 4.63 -31.32 8.87
N ALA A 180 4.06 -31.70 10.02
CA ALA A 180 4.75 -32.46 11.06
C ALA A 180 3.94 -33.68 11.48
N GLY A 181 4.62 -34.78 11.83
CA GLY A 181 3.96 -36.03 12.20
C GLY A 181 4.83 -36.94 13.06
N ASN A 182 4.22 -38.00 13.59
CA ASN A 182 4.83 -39.01 14.47
C ASN A 182 4.84 -40.43 13.86
N GLY A 183 4.69 -40.51 12.53
CA GLY A 183 4.60 -41.77 11.77
C GLY A 183 3.21 -42.40 11.67
N ARG A 184 2.23 -41.99 12.50
CA ARG A 184 0.83 -42.44 12.39
C ARG A 184 -0.10 -41.32 11.95
N VAL A 185 0.08 -40.12 12.48
CA VAL A 185 -0.68 -38.92 12.12
C VAL A 185 0.27 -37.82 11.67
N SER A 186 -0.24 -36.90 10.85
CA SER A 186 0.46 -35.68 10.47
C SER A 186 -0.52 -34.52 10.34
N PHE A 187 -0.10 -33.35 10.78
CA PHE A 187 -0.87 -32.11 10.67
C PHE A 187 -0.02 -31.03 9.98
N THR A 188 -0.70 -30.02 9.46
CA THR A 188 -0.06 -28.92 8.74
C THR A 188 -0.35 -27.59 9.44
N ARG A 189 0.67 -26.73 9.50
CA ARG A 189 0.56 -25.34 9.91
C ARG A 189 1.13 -24.44 8.82
N ASP A 190 0.41 -23.37 8.53
CA ASP A 190 0.80 -22.38 7.53
C ASP A 190 1.02 -21.00 8.18
N THR A 191 1.90 -20.21 7.58
CA THR A 191 2.04 -18.77 7.83
C THR A 191 2.39 -18.08 6.52
N THR A 192 1.94 -16.84 6.33
CA THR A 192 2.28 -16.03 5.16
C THR A 192 3.07 -14.82 5.60
N ILE A 193 4.25 -14.61 5.01
CA ILE A 193 5.01 -13.37 5.14
C ILE A 193 4.76 -12.48 3.92
N THR A 194 4.98 -11.18 4.07
CA THR A 194 4.90 -10.24 2.94
C THR A 194 6.25 -9.54 2.78
N VAL A 195 6.92 -9.79 1.66
CA VAL A 195 8.11 -9.06 1.22
C VAL A 195 7.65 -7.78 0.54
N LEU A 196 8.14 -6.64 0.99
CA LEU A 196 7.77 -5.32 0.47
C LEU A 196 8.28 -5.11 -0.96
N PRO A 197 7.74 -4.14 -1.71
CA PRO A 197 8.22 -3.82 -3.06
C PRO A 197 9.71 -3.48 -3.11
N ASP A 198 10.32 -3.67 -4.28
CA ASP A 198 11.68 -3.25 -4.57
C ASP A 198 11.89 -1.74 -4.40
N LEU A 199 13.10 -1.35 -3.98
CA LEU A 199 13.51 0.05 -3.97
C LEU A 199 13.57 0.58 -5.40
N VAL A 200 12.77 1.61 -5.67
CA VAL A 200 12.81 2.41 -6.91
C VAL A 200 13.12 3.84 -6.52
N ALA A 201 14.18 4.40 -7.12
CA ALA A 201 14.44 5.84 -7.04
C ALA A 201 13.78 6.52 -8.23
N ASP A 202 12.86 7.45 -7.97
CA ASP A 202 12.32 8.34 -8.99
C ASP A 202 11.78 9.62 -8.34
N PHE A 203 11.67 10.67 -9.15
CA PHE A 203 11.09 11.94 -8.76
C PHE A 203 10.45 12.62 -9.98
N SER A 204 9.76 13.73 -9.78
CA SER A 204 9.44 14.67 -10.86
C SER A 204 9.86 16.08 -10.46
N ILE A 205 9.93 16.96 -11.45
CA ILE A 205 10.33 18.36 -11.27
C ILE A 205 9.12 19.23 -11.55
N ALA A 206 8.86 20.20 -10.68
CA ALA A 206 7.83 21.22 -10.83
C ALA A 206 8.39 22.60 -10.48
N TRP A 207 7.66 23.65 -10.83
CA TRP A 207 7.97 25.03 -10.47
C TRP A 207 6.68 25.85 -10.38
N PRO A 208 6.67 26.98 -9.65
CA PRO A 208 5.54 27.90 -9.63
C PRO A 208 5.30 28.52 -11.02
N ALA A 209 4.05 28.88 -11.34
CA ALA A 209 3.70 29.50 -12.63
C ALA A 209 4.47 30.80 -12.90
N SER A 210 4.89 31.52 -11.86
CA SER A 210 5.76 32.71 -11.98
C SER A 210 7.13 32.43 -12.58
N ASN A 211 7.54 31.17 -12.69
CA ASN A 211 8.82 30.71 -13.21
C ASN A 211 8.67 29.90 -14.52
N ASP A 212 7.52 29.95 -15.20
CA ASP A 212 7.30 29.20 -16.44
C ASP A 212 8.24 29.60 -17.58
N ASP A 213 8.82 30.80 -17.52
CA ASP A 213 9.87 31.25 -18.42
C ASP A 213 11.25 30.62 -18.18
N LYS A 214 11.40 29.88 -17.06
CA LYS A 214 12.63 29.19 -16.63
C LYS A 214 13.84 30.10 -16.49
N GLN A 215 13.63 31.39 -16.27
CA GLN A 215 14.72 32.35 -16.14
C GLN A 215 15.22 32.46 -14.69
N VAL A 216 16.48 32.85 -14.53
CA VAL A 216 17.04 33.16 -13.20
C VAL A 216 16.36 34.39 -12.57
N PRO A 217 16.13 34.42 -11.25
CA PRO A 217 16.25 33.29 -10.31
C PRO A 217 15.17 32.22 -10.56
N PHE A 218 15.58 30.97 -10.75
CA PHE A 218 14.68 29.86 -11.07
C PHE A 218 14.53 28.90 -9.89
N ASN A 219 13.34 28.88 -9.29
CA ASN A 219 13.04 27.98 -8.17
C ASN A 219 12.38 26.69 -8.66
N VAL A 220 13.02 25.58 -8.32
CA VAL A 220 12.59 24.24 -8.69
C VAL A 220 12.13 23.49 -7.44
N ILE A 221 11.03 22.76 -7.56
CA ILE A 221 10.49 21.90 -6.52
C ILE A 221 10.57 20.46 -7.01
N THR A 222 11.14 19.59 -6.18
CA THR A 222 11.14 18.15 -6.45
C THR A 222 9.90 17.50 -5.86
N VAL A 223 9.37 16.48 -6.54
CA VAL A 223 8.25 15.67 -6.06
C VAL A 223 8.70 14.23 -6.00
N ASN A 224 8.70 13.65 -4.80
CA ASN A 224 9.15 12.27 -4.59
C ASN A 224 8.21 11.26 -5.28
N LYS A 225 8.80 10.33 -6.03
CA LYS A 225 8.12 9.18 -6.66
C LYS A 225 8.78 7.85 -6.30
N CYS A 226 9.67 7.85 -5.29
CA CYS A 226 10.35 6.65 -4.84
C CYS A 226 9.38 5.63 -4.23
N ILE A 227 9.73 4.36 -4.39
CA ILE A 227 9.06 3.23 -3.74
C ILE A 227 10.06 2.59 -2.79
N SER A 228 9.64 2.25 -1.57
CA SER A 228 10.46 1.54 -0.57
C SER A 228 11.76 2.26 -0.14
N ALA A 229 11.84 3.57 -0.37
CA ALA A 229 12.93 4.42 0.11
C ALA A 229 12.65 4.92 1.53
N THR A 230 13.64 4.81 2.41
CA THR A 230 13.56 5.32 3.80
C THR A 230 14.54 6.46 4.06
N SER A 231 15.42 6.77 3.11
CA SER A 231 16.36 7.90 3.17
C SER A 231 16.65 8.46 1.79
N TYR A 232 17.00 9.74 1.75
CA TYR A 232 17.20 10.53 0.54
C TYR A 232 18.50 11.33 0.66
N ASN A 233 19.29 11.37 -0.40
CA ASN A 233 20.45 12.25 -0.50
C ASN A 233 20.46 12.87 -1.90
N TRP A 234 20.33 14.19 -1.94
CA TRP A 234 20.24 14.97 -3.15
C TRP A 234 21.54 15.68 -3.46
N SER A 235 21.86 15.78 -4.74
CA SER A 235 22.88 16.68 -5.28
C SER A 235 22.30 17.54 -6.39
N PHE A 236 22.45 18.85 -6.24
CA PHE A 236 21.97 19.86 -7.16
C PHE A 236 23.17 20.65 -7.70
N THR A 237 23.72 20.18 -8.82
CA THR A 237 24.86 20.86 -9.47
C THR A 237 24.49 22.32 -9.76
N GLY A 238 25.20 23.29 -9.16
CA GLY A 238 24.93 24.72 -9.38
C GLY A 238 23.66 25.27 -8.69
N GLY A 239 22.96 24.46 -7.90
CA GLY A 239 21.77 24.86 -7.15
C GLY A 239 22.07 25.31 -5.71
N ALA A 240 21.16 26.05 -5.12
CA ALA A 240 21.16 26.44 -3.71
C ALA A 240 19.87 25.92 -3.02
N PRO A 241 19.96 24.98 -2.05
CA PRO A 241 21.19 24.36 -1.57
C PRO A 241 21.81 23.40 -2.60
N ALA A 242 23.11 23.10 -2.47
CA ALA A 242 23.81 22.18 -3.36
C ALA A 242 23.54 20.70 -3.04
N ILE A 243 23.12 20.41 -1.80
CA ILE A 243 22.75 19.08 -1.31
C ILE A 243 21.52 19.19 -0.39
N SER A 244 20.78 18.10 -0.23
CA SER A 244 19.68 18.00 0.76
C SER A 244 19.42 16.55 1.14
N THR A 245 18.88 16.32 2.35
CA THR A 245 18.36 15.02 2.79
C THR A 245 16.84 15.00 2.90
N ASP A 246 16.17 16.09 2.51
CA ASP A 246 14.72 16.17 2.55
C ASP A 246 14.09 15.22 1.53
N GLN A 247 12.87 14.77 1.83
CA GLN A 247 12.12 13.91 0.91
C GLN A 247 11.76 14.62 -0.40
N ALA A 248 11.49 15.93 -0.33
CA ALA A 248 11.07 16.76 -1.45
C ALA A 248 11.63 18.20 -1.31
N PRO A 249 12.94 18.41 -1.50
CA PRO A 249 13.56 19.73 -1.41
C PRO A 249 13.12 20.65 -2.55
N SER A 250 13.17 21.95 -2.25
CA SER A 250 13.25 23.02 -3.26
C SER A 250 14.71 23.43 -3.49
N VAL A 251 15.01 23.91 -4.69
CA VAL A 251 16.35 24.35 -5.08
C VAL A 251 16.27 25.57 -5.99
N LEU A 252 17.11 26.56 -5.69
CA LEU A 252 17.21 27.82 -6.41
C LEU A 252 18.43 27.83 -7.35
N TYR A 253 18.22 28.23 -8.60
CA TYR A 253 19.28 28.47 -9.57
C TYR A 253 19.37 29.96 -9.91
N ASN A 254 20.52 30.57 -9.62
CA ASN A 254 20.77 32.00 -9.84
C ASN A 254 21.61 32.28 -11.09
N THR A 255 22.11 31.24 -11.75
CA THR A 255 22.92 31.36 -12.97
C THR A 255 22.28 30.56 -14.11
N PRO A 256 22.29 31.08 -15.35
CA PRO A 256 21.81 30.32 -16.50
C PRO A 256 22.73 29.13 -16.80
N GLY A 257 22.16 28.03 -17.27
CA GLY A 257 22.91 26.82 -17.56
C GLY A 257 22.04 25.58 -17.68
N ILE A 258 22.68 24.45 -17.95
CA ILE A 258 22.05 23.13 -17.89
C ILE A 258 22.53 22.45 -16.61
N TYR A 259 21.59 22.04 -15.77
CA TYR A 259 21.89 21.47 -14.46
C TYR A 259 21.33 20.06 -14.33
N THR A 260 22.09 19.20 -13.66
CA THR A 260 21.65 17.85 -13.30
C THR A 260 21.25 17.82 -11.83
N LEU A 261 20.05 17.31 -11.56
CA LEU A 261 19.55 16.97 -10.24
C LEU A 261 19.73 15.47 -10.07
N SER A 262 20.37 15.04 -8.99
CA SER A 262 20.58 13.63 -8.66
C SER A 262 19.97 13.31 -7.30
N LEU A 263 19.17 12.26 -7.23
CA LEU A 263 18.63 11.68 -6.01
C LEU A 263 19.25 10.30 -5.81
N THR A 264 19.89 10.11 -4.67
CA THR A 264 20.24 8.79 -4.13
C THR A 264 19.18 8.42 -3.09
N ALA A 265 18.30 7.48 -3.43
CA ALA A 265 17.34 6.92 -2.49
C ALA A 265 17.89 5.62 -1.91
N ALA A 266 17.64 5.36 -0.62
CA ALA A 266 18.13 4.14 0.03
C ALA A 266 17.16 3.60 1.06
N ASN A 267 17.29 2.30 1.33
CA ASN A 267 16.78 1.62 2.51
C ASN A 267 17.91 0.81 3.18
N ASP A 268 17.58 0.01 4.18
CA ASP A 268 18.55 -0.82 4.91
C ASP A 268 19.16 -1.98 4.09
N LYS A 269 18.72 -2.19 2.84
CA LYS A 269 19.18 -3.26 1.95
C LYS A 269 20.03 -2.75 0.80
N LYS A 270 19.61 -1.66 0.14
CA LYS A 270 20.28 -1.13 -1.06
C LYS A 270 20.04 0.37 -1.23
N SER A 271 20.79 0.95 -2.17
CA SER A 271 20.64 2.31 -2.63
C SER A 271 20.57 2.36 -4.16
N VAL A 272 19.76 3.27 -4.70
CA VAL A 272 19.55 3.47 -6.14
C VAL A 272 19.58 4.97 -6.44
N VAL A 273 20.13 5.33 -7.61
CA VAL A 273 20.27 6.72 -8.05
C VAL A 273 19.29 7.01 -9.19
N ALA A 274 18.64 8.17 -9.14
CA ALA A 274 17.86 8.75 -10.23
C ALA A 274 18.42 10.14 -10.58
N THR A 275 18.42 10.49 -11.87
CA THR A 275 18.90 11.79 -12.34
C THR A 275 17.94 12.43 -13.33
N LYS A 276 17.81 13.76 -13.29
CA LYS A 276 17.09 14.54 -14.30
C LYS A 276 17.83 15.84 -14.59
N THR A 277 17.67 16.35 -15.80
CA THR A 277 18.29 17.61 -16.25
C THR A 277 17.26 18.71 -16.38
N ILE A 278 17.65 19.94 -16.06
CA ILE A 278 16.88 21.16 -16.34
C ILE A 278 17.73 22.15 -17.14
N THR A 279 17.07 23.02 -17.88
CA THR A 279 17.69 24.18 -18.53
C THR A 279 17.17 25.44 -17.88
N VAL A 280 18.10 26.28 -17.42
CA VAL A 280 17.84 27.56 -16.78
C VAL A 280 18.31 28.68 -17.71
N LEU A 281 17.44 29.64 -17.98
CA LEU A 281 17.64 30.67 -18.99
C LEU A 281 18.12 32.00 -18.35
N PRO A 282 18.81 32.85 -19.12
CA PRO A 282 19.12 34.22 -18.72
C PRO A 282 17.86 35.01 -18.37
N ASN A 283 17.97 35.90 -17.38
CA ASN A 283 16.89 36.83 -17.06
C ASN A 283 16.82 37.90 -18.14
N THR A 284 15.72 37.91 -18.89
CA THR A 284 15.46 38.96 -19.90
C THR A 284 14.83 40.19 -19.28
N HIS A 285 14.52 40.15 -17.97
CA HIS A 285 13.73 41.15 -17.25
C HIS A 285 12.38 41.42 -17.92
N LEU A 286 11.87 40.47 -18.70
CA LEU A 286 10.71 40.65 -19.56
C LEU A 286 9.80 39.42 -19.48
N TYR A 287 8.53 39.64 -19.17
CA TYR A 287 7.49 38.65 -19.40
C TYR A 287 6.99 38.75 -20.84
N THR A 288 6.85 37.59 -21.51
CA THR A 288 6.29 37.49 -22.86
C THR A 288 5.12 36.53 -22.85
N PHE A 289 3.99 36.99 -23.37
CA PHE A 289 2.76 36.23 -23.51
C PHE A 289 2.35 36.24 -24.98
N THR A 290 2.11 35.07 -25.55
CA THR A 290 1.77 34.93 -26.97
C THR A 290 0.35 34.43 -27.15
N ASP A 291 -0.29 34.86 -28.25
CA ASP A 291 -1.63 34.38 -28.64
C ASP A 291 -2.71 34.59 -27.57
N ILE A 292 -2.58 35.68 -26.82
CA ILE A 292 -3.54 36.10 -25.80
C ILE A 292 -4.83 36.55 -26.48
N ARG A 293 -5.95 36.00 -26.01
CA ARG A 293 -7.30 36.32 -26.49
C ARG A 293 -7.98 37.27 -25.52
N LEU A 294 -8.30 38.48 -25.97
CA LEU A 294 -9.05 39.46 -25.18
C LEU A 294 -10.39 39.74 -25.85
N GLY A 295 -11.46 39.36 -25.18
CA GLY A 295 -12.83 39.49 -25.66
C GLY A 295 -13.35 40.92 -25.63
N ILE A 296 -14.22 41.25 -26.57
CA ILE A 296 -15.02 42.49 -26.54
C ILE A 296 -15.94 42.52 -25.30
N ASN A 297 -16.62 43.65 -25.05
CA ASN A 297 -17.45 43.81 -23.85
C ASN A 297 -18.51 42.70 -23.64
N THR A 298 -19.11 42.18 -24.72
CA THR A 298 -20.09 41.09 -24.70
C THR A 298 -19.47 39.72 -24.45
N ALA A 299 -18.14 39.59 -24.62
CA ALA A 299 -17.38 38.36 -24.39
C ALA A 299 -16.71 38.31 -23.00
N GLN A 300 -16.93 39.31 -22.14
CA GLN A 300 -16.28 39.42 -20.83
C GLN A 300 -16.51 38.22 -19.90
N ASN A 301 -17.62 37.48 -20.07
CA ASN A 301 -17.96 36.29 -19.29
C ASN A 301 -17.51 34.98 -19.96
N THR A 302 -17.17 35.00 -21.25
CA THR A 302 -16.87 33.79 -22.04
C THR A 302 -15.39 33.68 -22.37
N ILE A 303 -14.83 34.71 -23.03
CA ILE A 303 -13.41 34.80 -23.37
C ILE A 303 -12.63 35.53 -22.26
N GLY A 304 -13.23 36.58 -21.69
CA GLY A 304 -12.57 37.45 -20.72
C GLY A 304 -11.88 38.65 -21.38
N SER A 305 -11.82 39.75 -20.65
CA SER A 305 -11.36 41.05 -21.15
C SER A 305 -10.25 41.65 -20.28
N TYR A 306 -9.91 41.01 -19.16
CA TYR A 306 -9.01 41.53 -18.14
C TYR A 306 -7.69 40.75 -18.17
N PHE A 307 -6.57 41.42 -18.47
CA PHE A 307 -5.27 40.75 -18.50
C PHE A 307 -4.50 40.98 -17.21
N SER A 308 -3.85 39.92 -16.70
CA SER A 308 -2.91 40.00 -15.60
C SER A 308 -1.64 39.22 -15.93
N SER A 309 -0.53 39.95 -16.04
CA SER A 309 0.83 39.43 -16.18
C SER A 309 1.31 38.76 -14.91
N VAL A 310 0.86 39.21 -13.73
CA VAL A 310 1.17 38.57 -12.44
C VAL A 310 0.56 37.17 -12.36
N LEU A 311 -0.69 37.02 -12.82
CA LEU A 311 -1.35 35.72 -12.90
C LEU A 311 -1.03 34.93 -14.17
N GLY A 312 -0.37 35.57 -15.14
CA GLY A 312 -0.06 35.02 -16.45
C GLY A 312 -1.28 34.63 -17.29
N LYS A 313 -2.44 35.27 -17.10
CA LYS A 313 -3.69 34.88 -17.78
C LYS A 313 -4.67 36.02 -18.01
N VAL A 314 -5.63 35.74 -18.87
CA VAL A 314 -6.85 36.54 -19.05
C VAL A 314 -7.90 36.04 -18.06
N LEU A 315 -8.56 36.96 -17.37
CA LEU A 315 -9.66 36.69 -16.47
C LEU A 315 -11.00 36.99 -17.17
N LYS A 316 -12.00 36.19 -16.85
CA LYS A 316 -13.42 36.47 -17.13
C LYS A 316 -14.00 37.30 -16.00
N SER A 317 -15.13 37.98 -16.25
CA SER A 317 -15.73 38.86 -15.24
C SER A 317 -16.10 38.11 -13.95
N GLY A 318 -16.51 36.84 -14.03
CA GLY A 318 -16.79 36.02 -12.85
C GLY A 318 -15.56 35.55 -12.07
N GLU A 319 -14.36 35.71 -12.61
CA GLU A 319 -13.09 35.32 -11.98
C GLU A 319 -12.40 36.51 -11.28
N VAL A 320 -12.91 37.73 -11.48
CA VAL A 320 -12.40 38.94 -10.84
C VAL A 320 -12.93 39.03 -9.41
N THR A 321 -12.03 39.21 -8.45
CA THR A 321 -12.31 39.22 -7.01
C THR A 321 -11.49 40.31 -6.31
N ALA A 322 -11.79 40.58 -5.03
CA ALA A 322 -10.97 41.46 -4.21
C ALA A 322 -9.51 41.01 -4.07
N ALA A 323 -9.24 39.71 -4.18
CA ALA A 323 -7.90 39.15 -4.05
C ALA A 323 -7.02 39.36 -5.28
N ASN A 324 -7.62 39.46 -6.48
CA ASN A 324 -6.86 39.56 -7.73
C ASN A 324 -7.13 40.84 -8.53
N GLY A 325 -8.11 41.66 -8.17
CA GLY A 325 -8.47 42.84 -8.93
C GLY A 325 -7.36 43.90 -9.00
N SER A 326 -6.52 44.00 -7.96
CA SER A 326 -5.31 44.84 -7.97
C SER A 326 -4.17 44.30 -8.85
N GLN A 327 -4.26 43.06 -9.32
CA GLN A 327 -3.26 42.41 -10.16
C GLN A 327 -3.59 42.48 -11.65
N ILE A 328 -4.75 43.04 -12.01
CA ILE A 328 -5.15 43.24 -13.41
C ILE A 328 -4.34 44.43 -13.95
N ASP A 329 -3.57 44.21 -15.00
CA ASP A 329 -2.76 45.27 -15.60
C ASP A 329 -3.62 46.19 -16.46
N PHE A 330 -4.53 45.64 -17.27
CA PHE A 330 -5.43 46.41 -18.11
C PHE A 330 -6.68 45.62 -18.50
N CYS A 331 -7.69 46.34 -19.01
CA CYS A 331 -8.86 45.74 -19.66
C CYS A 331 -8.89 46.11 -21.14
N TYR A 332 -9.28 45.16 -22.00
CA TYR A 332 -9.60 45.43 -23.39
C TYR A 332 -11.08 45.70 -23.56
N PHE A 333 -11.41 46.82 -24.17
CA PHE A 333 -12.76 47.18 -24.58
C PHE A 333 -12.85 47.22 -26.10
N GLY A 334 -13.66 46.34 -26.68
CA GLY A 334 -14.22 46.53 -28.02
C GLY A 334 -15.72 46.73 -27.90
N LEU A 335 -16.27 47.73 -28.60
CA LEU A 335 -17.69 48.08 -28.51
C LEU A 335 -18.61 46.97 -29.06
N ASN A 336 -18.20 46.35 -30.17
CA ASN A 336 -18.92 45.28 -30.86
C ASN A 336 -17.98 44.51 -31.79
N ASN A 337 -18.50 43.49 -32.47
CA ASN A 337 -17.75 42.64 -33.39
C ASN A 337 -17.34 43.30 -34.72
N GLY A 338 -17.74 44.56 -34.95
CA GLY A 338 -17.24 45.38 -36.05
C GLY A 338 -15.86 45.97 -35.77
N PHE A 339 -15.43 46.04 -34.51
CA PHE A 339 -14.11 46.53 -34.10
C PHE A 339 -13.77 47.94 -34.63
N ASN A 340 -14.75 48.82 -34.80
CA ASN A 340 -14.52 50.22 -35.17
C ASN A 340 -14.21 51.11 -33.95
N TYR A 341 -14.40 50.59 -32.75
CA TYR A 341 -14.17 51.30 -31.49
C TYR A 341 -13.52 50.34 -30.50
N ASN A 342 -12.20 50.42 -30.40
CA ASN A 342 -11.40 49.58 -29.51
C ASN A 342 -10.47 50.42 -28.64
N LYS A 343 -10.27 49.98 -27.39
CA LYS A 343 -9.40 50.61 -26.40
C LYS A 343 -8.79 49.57 -25.49
N ILE A 344 -7.53 49.77 -25.13
CA ILE A 344 -7.02 49.28 -23.85
C ILE A 344 -7.32 50.37 -22.83
N ILE A 345 -7.88 49.99 -21.69
CA ILE A 345 -8.36 50.90 -20.66
C ILE A 345 -7.80 50.53 -19.28
N SER A 346 -7.68 51.55 -18.44
CA SER A 346 -7.23 51.39 -17.06
C SER A 346 -8.27 50.60 -16.23
N PRO A 347 -7.84 49.66 -15.37
CA PRO A 347 -8.74 48.85 -14.54
C PRO A 347 -9.69 49.67 -13.66
N ASP A 348 -9.25 50.82 -13.16
CA ASP A 348 -10.05 51.72 -12.31
C ASP A 348 -11.16 52.46 -13.08
N SER A 349 -11.10 52.45 -14.41
CA SER A 349 -11.97 53.23 -15.30
C SER A 349 -12.99 52.35 -16.05
N VAL A 350 -13.02 51.04 -15.78
CA VAL A 350 -13.81 50.08 -16.56
C VAL A 350 -15.32 50.30 -16.50
N GLN A 351 -15.83 50.93 -15.43
CA GLN A 351 -17.26 51.24 -15.28
C GLN A 351 -17.76 52.25 -16.32
N LEU A 352 -16.86 53.05 -16.91
CA LEU A 352 -17.20 53.94 -18.03
C LEU A 352 -17.51 53.18 -19.33
N TYR A 353 -17.24 51.87 -19.37
CA TYR A 353 -17.28 51.03 -20.57
C TYR A 353 -18.16 49.79 -20.39
N THR A 354 -19.22 49.86 -19.59
CA THR A 354 -20.22 48.79 -19.34
C THR A 354 -19.70 47.53 -18.63
N PHE A 355 -18.47 47.56 -18.13
CA PHE A 355 -17.96 46.50 -17.25
C PHE A 355 -18.34 46.79 -15.79
N SER A 356 -18.40 45.71 -14.99
CA SER A 356 -18.50 45.81 -13.54
C SER A 356 -17.22 46.43 -12.94
N ALA A 357 -17.35 47.10 -11.79
CA ALA A 357 -16.20 47.60 -11.06
C ALA A 357 -15.22 46.48 -10.72
N ILE A 358 -13.93 46.71 -10.98
CA ILE A 358 -12.87 45.81 -10.52
C ILE A 358 -12.52 46.18 -9.08
N PRO A 359 -12.66 45.26 -8.11
CA PRO A 359 -12.27 45.54 -6.72
C PRO A 359 -10.77 45.82 -6.60
N ASN A 360 -10.38 46.80 -5.79
CA ASN A 360 -8.96 47.19 -5.59
C ASN A 360 -8.22 47.53 -6.90
N ALA A 361 -8.95 47.93 -7.94
CA ALA A 361 -8.37 48.32 -9.22
C ALA A 361 -7.35 49.44 -9.05
N ILE A 362 -6.24 49.33 -9.79
CA ILE A 362 -5.18 50.32 -9.76
C ILE A 362 -5.13 51.04 -11.10
N ASN A 363 -4.92 52.35 -11.05
CA ASN A 363 -4.76 53.19 -12.22
C ASN A 363 -3.49 52.82 -13.01
N ILE A 364 -3.60 52.85 -14.34
CA ILE A 364 -2.46 52.72 -15.25
C ILE A 364 -2.46 53.82 -16.30
N GLN A 365 -1.31 54.05 -16.93
CA GLN A 365 -1.17 54.95 -18.08
C GLN A 365 -1.23 54.14 -19.37
N VAL A 366 -2.03 54.58 -20.36
CA VAL A 366 -2.18 53.90 -21.65
C VAL A 366 -1.97 54.87 -22.82
N ILE A 367 -1.32 54.38 -23.88
CA ILE A 367 -1.23 55.04 -25.19
C ILE A 367 -1.81 54.07 -26.24
N ASN A 368 -3.09 54.23 -26.54
CA ASN A 368 -3.82 53.49 -27.56
C ASN A 368 -3.40 53.92 -28.99
N LYS A 369 -3.19 55.23 -29.20
CA LYS A 369 -2.75 55.82 -30.47
C LYS A 369 -1.42 56.57 -30.30
N GLN A 370 -0.32 55.87 -30.57
CA GLN A 370 1.02 56.46 -30.55
C GLN A 370 1.15 57.60 -31.58
N GLU A 371 0.53 57.42 -32.75
CA GLU A 371 0.53 58.37 -33.87
C GLU A 371 -0.22 59.68 -33.59
N SER A 372 -1.03 59.73 -32.53
CA SER A 372 -1.85 60.90 -32.18
C SER A 372 -1.52 61.47 -30.80
N CYS A 373 -0.70 60.79 -29.98
CA CYS A 373 -0.52 61.17 -28.57
C CYS A 373 0.22 62.50 -28.36
N GLY A 374 0.98 62.97 -29.34
CA GLY A 374 1.88 64.13 -29.19
C GLY A 374 3.01 63.92 -28.17
N CYS A 375 3.26 62.67 -27.79
CA CYS A 375 4.10 62.28 -26.65
C CYS A 375 5.53 61.86 -27.06
N GLY A 376 5.88 61.94 -28.34
CA GLY A 376 7.21 61.62 -28.87
C GLY A 376 7.58 60.13 -28.86
N VAL A 377 6.67 59.25 -28.42
CA VAL A 377 6.87 57.81 -28.42
C VAL A 377 6.58 57.24 -29.82
N ASN A 378 7.50 56.42 -30.33
CA ASN A 378 7.33 55.68 -31.57
C ASN A 378 7.90 54.27 -31.38
N PHE A 379 7.09 53.36 -30.86
CA PHE A 379 7.44 51.96 -30.67
C PHE A 379 6.72 51.10 -31.72
N SER A 380 7.49 50.67 -32.71
CA SER A 380 6.98 49.97 -33.89
C SER A 380 6.71 48.48 -33.63
N VAL A 381 6.05 47.84 -34.58
CA VAL A 381 5.89 46.38 -34.58
C VAL A 381 7.25 45.67 -34.71
N ALA A 382 8.18 46.24 -35.47
CA ALA A 382 9.54 45.68 -35.59
C ALA A 382 10.31 45.78 -34.26
N ASP A 383 10.14 46.86 -33.50
CA ASP A 383 10.72 46.99 -32.15
C ASP A 383 10.11 45.93 -31.22
N PHE A 384 8.79 45.73 -31.26
CA PHE A 384 8.14 44.68 -30.48
C PHE A 384 8.69 43.30 -30.83
N ASP A 385 8.81 42.97 -32.12
CA ASP A 385 9.19 41.64 -32.59
C ASP A 385 10.65 41.31 -32.32
N SER A 386 11.55 42.29 -32.50
CA SER A 386 12.98 42.13 -32.25
C SER A 386 13.37 42.18 -30.76
N MET A 387 12.49 42.67 -29.90
CA MET A 387 12.75 42.80 -28.46
C MET A 387 12.91 41.44 -27.77
N THR A 388 14.13 41.15 -27.30
CA THR A 388 14.47 39.94 -26.53
C THR A 388 14.60 40.19 -25.02
N ASP A 389 14.73 41.44 -24.60
CA ASP A 389 14.82 41.88 -23.20
C ASP A 389 14.01 43.15 -22.96
N ASP A 390 14.02 43.70 -21.74
CA ASP A 390 13.22 44.87 -21.40
C ASP A 390 13.81 46.23 -21.80
N THR A 391 15.00 46.27 -22.39
CA THR A 391 15.70 47.52 -22.76
C THR A 391 14.84 48.43 -23.63
N PRO A 392 14.18 47.95 -24.70
CA PRO A 392 13.36 48.80 -25.56
C PRO A 392 12.19 49.45 -24.81
N LEU A 393 11.59 48.74 -23.85
CA LEU A 393 10.49 49.26 -23.03
C LEU A 393 10.98 50.24 -21.95
N ARG A 394 12.12 49.97 -21.31
CA ARG A 394 12.68 50.83 -20.25
C ARG A 394 12.92 52.25 -20.74
N MET A 395 13.35 52.41 -22.00
CA MET A 395 13.64 53.72 -22.59
C MET A 395 12.38 54.54 -22.92
N LEU A 396 11.19 53.94 -22.97
CA LEU A 396 9.97 54.65 -23.35
C LEU A 396 9.45 55.54 -22.23
N ASN A 397 9.09 56.79 -22.56
CA ASN A 397 8.30 57.63 -21.68
C ASN A 397 6.81 57.46 -21.95
N ILE A 398 6.18 56.50 -21.28
CA ILE A 398 4.74 56.24 -21.43
C ILE A 398 3.98 57.22 -20.55
N SER A 399 3.60 58.37 -21.13
CA SER A 399 2.76 59.38 -20.49
C SER A 399 1.43 59.52 -21.22
N GLN A 400 0.34 59.40 -20.48
CA GLN A 400 -1.00 59.46 -21.03
C GLN A 400 -1.39 60.87 -21.50
N SER A 401 -2.01 60.97 -22.67
CA SER A 401 -2.63 62.20 -23.20
C SER A 401 -4.05 61.92 -23.70
N ILE A 402 -4.89 62.95 -23.81
CA ILE A 402 -6.28 62.80 -24.30
C ILE A 402 -6.28 62.16 -25.70
N ALA A 403 -5.43 62.64 -26.60
CA ALA A 403 -5.33 62.11 -27.95
C ALA A 403 -4.71 60.70 -27.99
N GLY A 404 -3.78 60.39 -27.08
CA GLY A 404 -3.23 59.04 -26.92
C GLY A 404 -4.23 58.03 -26.38
N LEU A 405 -5.24 58.48 -25.64
CA LEU A 405 -6.32 57.65 -25.11
C LEU A 405 -7.47 57.40 -26.09
N ALA A 406 -7.48 58.06 -27.24
CA ALA A 406 -8.54 57.88 -28.24
C ALA A 406 -8.65 56.42 -28.70
N GLU A 407 -9.85 56.02 -29.11
CA GLU A 407 -10.13 54.71 -29.70
C GLU A 407 -9.37 54.50 -31.01
N PHE A 408 -9.08 53.23 -31.32
CA PHE A 408 -8.53 52.80 -32.60
C PHE A 408 -9.49 51.84 -33.31
N ASP A 409 -9.35 51.79 -34.64
CA ASP A 409 -10.09 50.90 -35.53
C ASP A 409 -9.49 49.49 -35.55
N ASN A 410 -9.85 48.68 -36.55
CA ASN A 410 -9.40 47.30 -36.69
C ASN A 410 -8.13 47.14 -37.54
N THR A 411 -7.38 48.21 -37.79
CA THR A 411 -6.12 48.14 -38.53
C THR A 411 -5.06 47.39 -37.72
N VAL A 412 -4.46 46.37 -38.34
CA VAL A 412 -3.41 45.52 -37.74
C VAL A 412 -2.19 45.39 -38.67
N PRO A 413 -1.00 45.10 -38.15
CA PRO A 413 -0.67 44.99 -36.72
C PRO A 413 -0.64 46.37 -36.02
N ARG A 414 -1.08 46.42 -34.76
CA ARG A 414 -1.03 47.64 -33.92
C ARG A 414 -0.32 47.35 -32.60
N VAL A 415 0.51 48.29 -32.14
CA VAL A 415 1.08 48.25 -30.80
C VAL A 415 0.45 49.32 -29.91
N VAL A 416 -0.11 48.88 -28.79
CA VAL A 416 -0.58 49.74 -27.70
C VAL A 416 0.43 49.68 -26.57
N LEU A 417 0.78 50.83 -25.99
CA LEU A 417 1.73 50.90 -24.88
C LEU A 417 1.00 51.18 -23.58
N PHE A 418 1.50 50.63 -22.48
CA PHE A 418 0.96 50.88 -21.16
C PHE A 418 2.06 50.89 -20.09
N LYS A 419 1.79 51.59 -19.00
CA LYS A 419 2.64 51.62 -17.80
C LYS A 419 1.77 51.40 -16.58
N THR A 420 2.07 50.35 -15.84
CA THR A 420 1.39 50.01 -14.59
C THR A 420 1.80 50.97 -13.47
N SER A 421 1.00 51.02 -12.40
CA SER A 421 1.25 51.89 -11.25
C SER A 421 2.56 51.61 -10.52
N ASP A 422 3.00 50.35 -10.51
CA ASP A 422 4.29 49.92 -9.95
C ASP A 422 5.48 50.23 -10.86
N GLY A 423 5.23 50.86 -12.01
CA GLY A 423 6.26 51.37 -12.92
C GLY A 423 6.65 50.41 -14.05
N ARG A 424 6.13 49.18 -14.07
CA ARG A 424 6.38 48.25 -15.18
C ARG A 424 5.80 48.83 -16.48
N LYS A 425 6.55 48.67 -17.57
CA LYS A 425 6.17 49.16 -18.89
C LYS A 425 5.86 47.97 -19.77
N GLY A 426 4.83 48.08 -20.59
CA GLY A 426 4.43 46.99 -21.47
C GLY A 426 3.90 47.47 -22.81
N ALA A 427 3.86 46.53 -23.74
CA ALA A 427 3.35 46.67 -25.08
C ALA A 427 2.39 45.52 -25.39
N VAL A 428 1.27 45.84 -26.02
CA VAL A 428 0.29 44.88 -26.56
C VAL A 428 0.34 44.99 -28.07
N LYS A 429 0.87 43.96 -28.75
CA LYS A 429 0.83 43.86 -30.20
C LYS A 429 -0.42 43.10 -30.62
N ILE A 430 -1.41 43.84 -31.10
CA ILE A 430 -2.64 43.29 -31.68
C ILE A 430 -2.31 42.77 -33.08
N LYS A 431 -2.44 41.45 -33.26
CA LYS A 431 -2.13 40.76 -34.52
C LYS A 431 -3.35 40.61 -35.40
N GLN A 432 -4.51 40.39 -34.78
CA GLN A 432 -5.74 40.06 -35.49
C GLN A 432 -6.96 40.44 -34.65
N PHE A 433 -8.03 40.83 -35.35
CA PHE A 433 -9.39 40.93 -34.83
C PHE A 433 -10.20 39.72 -35.31
N VAL A 434 -10.78 38.96 -34.38
CA VAL A 434 -11.54 37.73 -34.68
C VAL A 434 -13.02 37.98 -34.46
N ASN A 435 -13.78 38.04 -35.55
CA ASN A 435 -15.23 38.16 -35.51
C ASN A 435 -15.88 36.80 -35.24
N ALA A 436 -16.49 36.67 -34.06
CA ALA A 436 -17.24 35.51 -33.59
C ALA A 436 -18.56 35.94 -32.93
N GLY A 437 -19.21 36.98 -33.48
CA GLY A 437 -20.43 37.56 -32.90
C GLY A 437 -20.19 38.12 -31.49
N GLN A 438 -21.03 37.72 -30.52
CA GLN A 438 -20.89 38.15 -29.12
C GLN A 438 -19.64 37.60 -28.42
N GLN A 439 -18.93 36.64 -29.03
CA GLN A 439 -17.68 36.08 -28.51
C GLN A 439 -16.45 36.60 -29.24
N SER A 440 -16.57 37.72 -29.96
CA SER A 440 -15.45 38.30 -30.72
C SER A 440 -14.30 38.73 -29.80
N TYR A 441 -13.07 38.67 -30.29
CA TYR A 441 -11.87 38.95 -29.50
C TYR A 441 -10.71 39.46 -30.36
N ILE A 442 -9.71 40.07 -29.73
CA ILE A 442 -8.40 40.31 -30.34
C ILE A 442 -7.46 39.17 -30.02
N LEU A 443 -6.62 38.80 -30.98
CA LEU A 443 -5.45 37.96 -30.77
C LEU A 443 -4.23 38.87 -30.67
N CYS A 444 -3.52 38.82 -29.56
CA CYS A 444 -2.39 39.70 -29.29
C CYS A 444 -1.22 38.98 -28.62
N ASP A 445 -0.04 39.55 -28.78
CA ASP A 445 1.12 39.23 -27.96
C ASP A 445 1.34 40.38 -26.98
N ILE A 446 1.76 40.07 -25.77
CA ILE A 446 2.00 41.05 -24.70
C ILE A 446 3.42 40.87 -24.19
N LYS A 447 4.17 41.96 -24.14
CA LYS A 447 5.50 42.00 -23.51
C LYS A 447 5.49 43.08 -22.43
N ILE A 448 5.95 42.75 -21.23
CA ILE A 448 5.95 43.67 -20.07
C ILE A 448 7.19 43.44 -19.22
N THR A 449 7.79 44.52 -18.71
CA THR A 449 8.97 44.43 -17.84
C THR A 449 8.63 43.69 -16.55
N LYS A 450 9.59 42.92 -16.02
CA LYS A 450 9.50 42.29 -14.70
C LYS A 450 9.66 43.36 -13.59
N PRO A 451 9.07 43.14 -12.40
CA PRO A 451 9.25 44.02 -11.24
C PRO A 451 10.70 44.07 -10.75
#